data_AF-A0A2P5ALE2-F1
#
_entry.id   AF-A0A2P5ALE2-F1
#
_cell.length_a   1.000
_cell.length_b   1.000
_cell.length_c   1.000
_cell.angle_alpha   90.00
_cell.angle_beta   90.00
_cell.angle_gamma   90.00
#
_symmetry.space_group_name_H-M   'P 1'
#
loop_
_entity.id
_entity.type
_entity.pdbx_description
1 polymer ?
#
loop_
_entity_poly.entity_id
_entity_poly.type
_entity_poly.pdbx_seq_one_letter_code
_entity_poly.pdbx_strand_id
1 'polypeptide(L)'
;MRRLIRNICPFPPLFLHGILRKLPKWITRLENLVRIRLYWSKLEDDPLKVLETLPNLLEIALSSDAYDVEELKFEEGAFPRLKVLKICSLRTLRLLVIEE
;
A
#
# COMPACT_ATOMS: atom_id res chain seq x y z
N MET A 1 13.32 16.87 -23.05
CA MET A 1 12.34 16.34 -22.08
C MET A 1 13.09 15.57 -21.00
N ARG A 2 12.95 15.98 -19.73
CA ARG A 2 13.78 15.53 -18.61
C ARG A 2 13.48 14.07 -18.26
N ARG A 3 14.46 13.19 -18.43
CA ARG A 3 14.43 11.82 -17.88
C ARG A 3 14.49 11.95 -16.35
N LEU A 4 13.36 11.70 -15.68
CA LEU A 4 13.34 11.55 -14.23
C LEU A 4 14.10 10.27 -13.89
N ILE A 5 15.34 10.42 -13.46
CA ILE A 5 16.14 9.36 -12.84
C ILE A 5 15.39 9.00 -11.55
N ARG A 6 14.48 8.03 -11.63
CA ARG A 6 13.84 7.45 -10.45
C ARG A 6 14.94 6.69 -9.72
N ASN A 7 15.30 7.17 -8.53
CA ASN A 7 16.13 6.45 -7.57
C ASN A 7 15.78 4.96 -7.59
N ILE A 8 16.71 4.16 -8.10
CA ILE A 8 16.57 2.73 -8.29
C ILE A 8 16.78 2.10 -6.91
N CYS A 9 15.71 1.96 -6.12
CA CYS A 9 15.71 0.91 -5.11
C CYS A 9 15.80 -0.42 -5.88
N PRO A 10 16.68 -1.36 -5.47
CA PRO A 10 17.01 -2.55 -6.26
C PRO A 10 15.82 -3.49 -6.51
N PHE A 11 14.73 -3.33 -5.77
CA PHE A 11 13.51 -4.11 -5.91
C PHE A 11 12.43 -3.31 -6.67
N PRO A 12 11.93 -3.81 -7.83
CA PRO A 12 10.86 -3.15 -8.56
C PRO A 12 9.57 -3.09 -7.72
N PRO A 13 8.80 -2.00 -7.78
CA PRO A 13 7.52 -1.93 -7.08
C PRO A 13 6.50 -2.89 -7.70
N LEU A 14 5.67 -3.52 -6.88
CA LEU A 14 4.47 -4.19 -7.36
C LEU A 14 3.38 -3.15 -7.62
N PHE A 15 2.91 -3.10 -8.86
CA PHE A 15 1.81 -2.24 -9.27
C PHE A 15 0.56 -3.08 -9.46
N LEU A 16 -0.50 -2.70 -8.77
CA LEU A 16 -1.81 -3.31 -8.88
C LEU A 16 -2.80 -2.22 -9.29
N HIS A 17 -3.36 -2.39 -10.49
CA HIS A 17 -4.26 -1.43 -11.10
C HIS A 17 -5.59 -2.08 -11.46
N GLY A 18 -6.68 -1.36 -11.25
CA GLY A 18 -8.04 -1.81 -11.56
C GLY A 18 -8.73 -2.50 -10.39
N ILE A 19 -10.03 -2.74 -10.55
CA ILE A 19 -10.95 -3.15 -9.48
C ILE A 19 -10.58 -4.56 -8.99
N LEU A 20 -10.04 -4.64 -7.78
CA LEU A 20 -9.63 -5.89 -7.13
C LEU A 20 -10.65 -6.34 -6.07
N ARG A 21 -11.28 -5.41 -5.36
CA ARG A 21 -12.14 -5.62 -4.16
C ARG A 21 -11.44 -6.29 -2.97
N LYS A 22 -10.57 -7.25 -3.23
CA LYS A 22 -9.76 -7.96 -2.24
C LYS A 22 -8.33 -8.13 -2.76
N LEU A 23 -7.35 -8.05 -1.86
CA LEU A 23 -5.98 -8.38 -2.20
C LEU A 23 -5.85 -9.89 -2.47
N PRO A 24 -5.23 -10.29 -3.60
CA PRO A 24 -5.03 -11.71 -3.89
C PRO A 24 -4.03 -12.35 -2.90
N LYS A 25 -4.33 -13.58 -2.50
CA LYS A 25 -3.57 -14.32 -1.48
C LYS A 25 -2.10 -14.58 -1.84
N TRP A 26 -1.72 -14.51 -3.12
CA TRP A 26 -0.31 -14.69 -3.51
C TRP A 26 0.59 -13.55 -3.04
N ILE A 27 0.04 -12.38 -2.68
CA ILE A 27 0.82 -11.24 -2.20
C ILE A 27 1.55 -11.59 -0.91
N THR A 28 0.94 -12.36 0.00
CA THR A 28 1.57 -12.78 1.27
C THR A 28 2.80 -13.67 1.06
N ARG A 29 2.95 -14.27 -0.13
CA ARG A 29 4.11 -15.11 -0.47
C ARG A 29 5.29 -14.29 -1.01
N LEU A 30 5.11 -12.98 -1.19
CA LEU A 30 6.15 -12.09 -1.71
C LEU A 30 7.01 -11.50 -0.59
N GLU A 31 7.80 -12.35 0.05
CA GLU A 31 8.67 -11.96 1.17
C GLU A 31 9.69 -10.88 0.82
N ASN A 32 10.10 -10.80 -0.46
CA ASN A 32 11.02 -9.79 -0.97
C ASN A 32 10.31 -8.52 -1.48
N LEU A 33 9.01 -8.37 -1.27
CA LEU A 33 8.28 -7.20 -1.73
C LEU A 33 8.61 -6.00 -0.85
N VAL A 34 9.30 -5.02 -1.46
CA VAL A 34 9.74 -3.80 -0.77
C VAL A 34 8.76 -2.65 -0.95
N ARG A 35 8.04 -2.59 -2.07
CA ARG A 35 7.17 -1.47 -2.41
C ARG A 35 5.92 -1.98 -3.10
N ILE A 36 4.76 -1.56 -2.61
CA ILE A 36 3.47 -1.85 -3.24
C ILE A 36 2.75 -0.56 -3.59
N ARG A 37 2.13 -0.52 -4.77
CA ARG A 37 1.31 0.60 -5.22
C ARG A 37 -0.01 0.11 -5.78
N LEU A 38 -1.09 0.57 -5.17
CA LEU A 38 -2.47 0.22 -5.48
C LEU A 38 -3.14 1.42 -6.14
N TYR A 39 -3.83 1.18 -7.26
CA TYR A 39 -4.50 2.18 -8.07
C TYR A 39 -5.88 1.67 -8.50
N TRP A 40 -6.95 2.42 -8.26
CA TRP A 40 -8.32 2.02 -8.68
C TRP A 40 -8.74 0.63 -8.16
N SER A 41 -8.13 0.17 -7.08
CA SER A 41 -8.30 -1.18 -6.54
C SER A 41 -9.63 -1.40 -5.82
N LYS A 42 -10.29 -0.33 -5.34
CA LYS A 42 -11.56 -0.38 -4.62
C LYS A 42 -11.61 -1.52 -3.60
N LEU A 43 -10.56 -1.60 -2.78
CA LEU A 43 -10.45 -2.65 -1.77
C LEU A 43 -11.56 -2.42 -0.73
N GLU A 44 -12.27 -3.49 -0.39
CA GLU A 44 -13.40 -3.49 0.56
C GLU A 44 -13.00 -4.22 1.86
N ASP A 45 -12.27 -5.34 1.74
CA ASP A 45 -11.64 -6.04 2.86
C ASP A 45 -10.40 -5.28 3.34
N ASP A 46 -10.07 -5.38 4.63
CA ASP A 46 -8.89 -4.75 5.23
C ASP A 46 -7.59 -5.25 4.58
N PRO A 47 -6.99 -4.48 3.65
CA PRO A 47 -5.83 -4.91 2.91
C PRO A 47 -4.56 -4.71 3.73
N LEU A 48 -4.62 -3.90 4.79
CA LEU A 48 -3.47 -3.60 5.64
C LEU A 48 -3.03 -4.86 6.38
N LYS A 49 -3.97 -5.65 6.93
CA LYS A 49 -3.68 -6.96 7.54
C LYS A 49 -2.88 -7.90 6.65
N VAL A 50 -3.12 -7.88 5.35
CA VAL A 50 -2.37 -8.70 4.39
C VAL A 50 -0.97 -8.11 4.18
N LEU A 51 -0.86 -6.79 4.08
CA LEU A 51 0.41 -6.09 3.87
C LEU A 51 1.31 -6.09 5.12
N GLU A 52 0.73 -6.14 6.32
CA GLU A 52 1.44 -6.26 7.61
C GLU A 52 2.24 -7.56 7.70
N THR A 53 1.76 -8.63 7.05
CA THR A 53 2.50 -9.90 6.98
C THR A 53 3.81 -9.82 6.18
N LEU A 54 4.04 -8.73 5.44
CA LEU A 54 5.22 -8.57 4.60
C LEU A 54 6.38 -7.94 5.38
N PRO A 55 7.44 -8.72 5.69
CA PRO A 55 8.49 -8.28 6.62
C PRO A 55 9.40 -7.19 6.03
N ASN A 56 9.42 -7.03 4.70
CA ASN A 56 10.35 -6.16 3.98
C ASN A 56 9.69 -4.93 3.36
N LEU A 57 8.41 -4.68 3.67
CA LEU A 57 7.65 -3.60 3.06
C LEU A 57 8.11 -2.24 3.58
N LEU A 58 8.67 -1.41 2.68
CA LEU A 58 9.17 -0.06 2.97
C LEU A 58 8.25 1.04 2.46
N GLU A 59 7.50 0.80 1.39
CA GLU A 59 6.60 1.78 0.76
C GLU A 59 5.23 1.17 0.47
N ILE A 60 4.18 1.84 0.95
CA ILE A 60 2.79 1.61 0.56
C ILE A 60 2.29 2.88 -0.13
N ALA A 61 1.79 2.74 -1.36
CA ALA A 61 1.08 3.81 -2.04
C ALA A 61 -0.36 3.40 -2.36
N LEU A 62 -1.31 4.14 -1.81
CA LEU A 62 -2.74 4.01 -2.08
C LEU A 62 -3.17 5.22 -2.92
N SER A 63 -3.61 4.98 -4.15
CA SER A 63 -4.00 6.06 -5.04
C SER A 63 -5.30 5.82 -5.78
N SER A 64 -6.04 6.89 -6.04
CA SER A 64 -7.21 6.88 -6.91
C SER A 64 -8.24 5.84 -6.45
N ASP A 65 -8.85 6.03 -5.28
CA ASP A 65 -9.81 5.09 -4.70
C ASP A 65 -9.30 3.63 -4.66
N ALA A 66 -8.03 3.46 -4.29
CA ALA A 66 -7.43 2.14 -4.12
C ALA A 66 -8.05 1.37 -2.95
N TYR A 67 -8.50 2.08 -1.92
CA TYR A 67 -9.09 1.51 -0.73
C TYR A 67 -10.30 2.34 -0.35
N ASP A 68 -11.49 1.70 -0.39
CA ASP A 68 -12.77 2.33 -0.09
C ASP A 68 -13.07 2.14 1.41
N VAL A 69 -12.39 2.92 2.24
CA VAL A 69 -12.59 2.95 3.69
C VAL A 69 -12.77 4.38 4.18
N GLU A 70 -13.55 4.57 5.25
CA GLU A 70 -13.73 5.88 5.89
C GLU A 70 -12.62 6.20 6.90
N GLU A 71 -12.13 5.19 7.60
CA GLU A 71 -11.08 5.30 8.61
C GLU A 71 -9.95 4.33 8.28
N LEU A 72 -8.74 4.87 8.15
CA LEU A 72 -7.54 4.10 7.89
C LEU A 72 -6.65 4.12 9.13
N LYS A 73 -6.42 2.94 9.72
CA LYS A 73 -5.65 2.77 10.94
C LYS A 73 -4.33 2.07 10.65
N PHE A 74 -3.26 2.62 11.19
CA PHE A 74 -1.97 1.94 11.29
C PHE A 74 -1.67 1.71 12.77
N GLU A 75 -1.76 0.45 13.19
CA GLU A 75 -1.42 0.03 14.55
C GLU A 75 0.10 0.07 14.76
N GLU A 76 0.54 0.34 16.00
CA GLU A 76 1.95 0.30 16.38
C GLU A 76 2.52 -1.11 16.09
N GLY A 77 3.71 -1.19 15.49
CA GLY A 77 4.37 -2.46 15.21
C GLY A 77 3.78 -3.26 14.04
N ALA A 78 2.65 -2.85 13.46
CA ALA A 78 2.03 -3.51 12.32
C ALA A 78 2.94 -3.53 11.08
N PHE A 79 3.75 -2.48 10.90
CA PHE A 79 4.69 -2.37 9.80
C PHE A 79 6.13 -2.06 10.27
N PRO A 80 6.93 -3.07 10.62
CA PRO A 80 8.23 -2.88 11.27
C PRO A 80 9.29 -2.16 10.42
N ARG A 81 9.10 -2.11 9.09
CA ARG A 81 10.05 -1.47 8.17
C ARG A 81 9.44 -0.36 7.31
N LEU A 82 8.16 -0.05 7.46
CA LEU A 82 7.50 0.94 6.60
C LEU A 82 8.09 2.33 6.87
N LYS A 83 8.58 2.98 5.81
CA LYS A 83 9.18 4.32 5.87
C LYS A 83 8.39 5.34 5.06
N VAL A 84 7.61 4.89 4.10
CA VAL A 84 6.93 5.75 3.14
C VAL A 84 5.49 5.29 2.98
N LEU A 85 4.57 6.12 3.47
CA LEU A 85 3.14 6.00 3.20
C LEU A 85 2.74 7.12 2.24
N LYS A 86 2.16 6.75 1.10
CA LYS A 86 1.62 7.71 0.12
C LYS A 86 0.13 7.48 -0.04
N ILE A 87 -0.65 8.49 0.26
CA ILE A 87 -2.10 8.48 0.07
C ILE A 87 -2.45 9.60 -0.90
N CYS A 88 -3.11 9.27 -2.01
CA CYS A 88 -3.46 10.25 -3.05
C CYS A 88 -4.86 9.96 -3.59
N SER A 89 -5.80 10.91 -3.48
CA SER A 89 -7.13 10.78 -4.07
C SER A 89 -7.90 9.55 -3.59
N LEU A 90 -7.95 9.32 -2.27
CA LEU A 90 -8.91 8.39 -1.65
C LEU A 90 -10.15 9.20 -1.26
N ARG A 91 -11.24 9.09 -2.03
CA ARG A 91 -12.41 9.96 -1.84
C ARG A 91 -13.22 9.65 -0.59
N THR A 92 -13.21 8.41 -0.15
CA THR A 92 -13.99 7.95 1.02
C THR A 92 -13.26 8.18 2.34
N LEU A 93 -11.94 8.34 2.31
CA LEU A 93 -11.11 8.46 3.51
C LEU A 93 -11.40 9.78 4.24
N ARG A 94 -11.86 9.68 5.49
CA ARG A 94 -12.16 10.81 6.37
C ARG A 94 -11.18 10.95 7.51
N LEU A 95 -10.65 9.83 8.01
CA LEU A 95 -9.76 9.80 9.16
C LEU A 95 -8.56 8.90 8.90
N LEU A 96 -7.37 9.41 9.18
CA LEU A 96 -6.12 8.66 9.21
C LEU A 96 -5.63 8.63 10.65
N VAL A 97 -5.58 7.43 11.24
CA VAL A 97 -5.04 7.19 12.58
C VAL A 97 -3.72 6.45 12.43
N ILE A 98 -2.67 7.00 13.05
CA ILE A 98 -1.37 6.36 13.17
C ILE A 98 -1.14 6.27 14.66
N GLU A 99 -1.14 5.05 15.19
CA GLU A 99 -0.80 4.80 16.60
C GLU A 99 0.72 4.85 16.76
N GLU A 100 1.19 5.56 17.79
CA GLU A 100 2.60 5.72 18.15
C GLU A 100 3.12 4.58 19.00
#